data_AF-A0AAD5QDE8-F1
#
_entry.id   AF-A0AAD5QDE8-F1
#
_cell.length_a   1.000
_cell.length_b   1.000
_cell.length_c   1.000
_cell.angle_alpha   90.00
_cell.angle_beta   90.00
_cell.angle_gamma   90.00
#
_symmetry.space_group_name_H-M   'P 1'
#
loop_
_entity.id
_entity.type
_entity.pdbx_description
1 polymer ?
#
loop_
_entity_poly.entity_id
_entity_poly.type
_entity_poly.pdbx_seq_one_letter_code
_entity_poly.pdbx_strand_id
1 'polypeptide(L)' 'MDYDHLSSNDEIGHAIIGPLGGDAGANQWKEVIEHPETPLAVWHRLAPRW' A
#
# COMPACT_ATOMS: atom_id res chain seq x y z
N MET A 1 5.85 -9.73 -0.90
CA MET A 1 6.32 -11.01 -0.35
C MET A 1 7.31 -11.60 -1.33
N ASP A 2 8.41 -12.12 -0.82
CA ASP A 2 9.33 -12.97 -1.56
C ASP A 2 8.93 -14.43 -1.28
N TYR A 3 8.74 -15.21 -2.33
CA TYR A 3 8.20 -16.56 -2.21
C TYR A 3 9.34 -17.56 -2.09
N ASP A 4 9.35 -18.30 -0.98
CA ASP A 4 10.34 -19.36 -0.74
C ASP A 4 9.66 -20.74 -0.80
N HIS A 5 10.28 -21.65 -1.56
CA HIS A 5 9.79 -23.02 -1.76
C HIS A 5 10.16 -23.99 -0.63
N LEU A 6 11.15 -23.64 0.19
CA LEU A 6 11.72 -24.51 1.22
C LEU A 6 11.49 -23.98 2.64
N SER A 7 11.34 -22.66 2.81
CA SER A 7 11.03 -22.03 4.09
C SER A 7 9.78 -21.15 4.05
N SER A 8 9.61 -20.27 5.05
CA SER A 8 8.54 -19.27 5.05
C SER A 8 8.82 -18.16 4.04
N ASN A 9 7.75 -17.59 3.48
CA ASN A 9 7.84 -16.40 2.64
C ASN A 9 8.28 -15.18 3.43
N ASP A 10 9.22 -14.42 2.88
CA ASP A 10 9.72 -13.21 3.49
C ASP A 10 8.95 -11.98 3.03
N GLU A 11 8.84 -10.99 3.92
CA GLU A 11 8.21 -9.73 3.58
C GLU A 11 9.23 -8.81 2.89
N ILE A 12 8.96 -8.45 1.63
CA ILE A 12 9.73 -7.40 0.91
C ILE A 12 9.42 -6.02 1.50
N GLY A 13 8.16 -5.77 1.84
CA GLY A 13 7.65 -4.55 2.47
C GLY A 13 6.13 -4.41 2.27
N HIS A 14 5.56 -3.35 2.83
CA HIS A 14 4.12 -3.07 2.78
C HIS A 14 3.82 -1.58 2.56
N ALA A 15 2.59 -1.27 2.17
CA ALA A 15 2.04 0.08 2.17
C ALA A 15 0.65 0.05 2.78
N ILE A 16 0.26 1.12 3.47
CA ILE A 16 -1.05 1.25 4.10
C ILE A 16 -1.83 2.33 3.36
N ILE A 17 -2.95 1.94 2.74
CA ILE A 17 -3.88 2.88 2.10
C ILE A 17 -5.08 3.03 3.03
N GLY A 18 -5.31 4.24 3.53
CA GLY A 18 -6.33 4.51 4.53
C GLY A 18 -5.99 5.72 5.39
N PRO A 19 -6.88 6.12 6.31
CA PRO A 19 -6.67 7.31 7.15
C PRO A 19 -5.45 7.23 8.07
N LEU A 20 -4.95 6.01 8.33
CA LEU A 20 -3.76 5.76 9.15
C LEU A 20 -2.51 5.47 8.31
N GLY A 21 -2.60 5.54 6.99
CA GLY A 21 -1.44 5.47 6.12
C GLY A 21 -0.57 6.71 6.24
N GLY A 22 0.70 6.61 5.83
CA GLY A 22 1.52 7.80 5.60
C GLY A 22 0.94 8.69 4.49
N ASP A 23 1.51 9.87 4.29
CA ASP A 23 0.96 10.93 3.41
C ASP A 23 0.44 10.42 2.07
N ALA A 24 1.22 9.59 1.35
CA ALA A 24 0.82 9.05 0.06
C ALA A 24 -0.44 8.15 0.15
N GLY A 25 -0.50 7.27 1.16
CA GLY A 25 -1.61 6.34 1.34
C GLY A 25 -2.89 7.03 1.82
N ALA A 26 -2.76 8.03 2.71
CA ALA A 26 -3.88 8.84 3.15
C ALA A 26 -4.44 9.71 2.01
N ASN A 27 -3.57 10.31 1.19
CA ASN A 27 -3.99 11.10 0.04
C ASN A 27 -4.71 10.27 -1.02
N GLN A 28 -4.17 9.11 -1.41
CA GLN A 28 -4.87 8.21 -2.34
C GLN A 28 -6.25 7.81 -1.78
N TRP A 29 -6.32 7.48 -0.49
CA TRP A 29 -7.57 7.09 0.14
C TRP A 29 -8.63 8.20 0.08
N LYS A 30 -8.21 9.44 0.36
CA LYS A 30 -9.07 10.62 0.27
C LYS A 30 -9.60 10.82 -1.16
N GLU A 31 -8.72 10.78 -2.16
CA GLU A 31 -9.10 11.01 -3.56
C GLU A 31 -10.10 9.96 -4.09
N VAL A 32 -9.92 8.69 -3.71
CA VAL A 32 -10.86 7.62 -4.10
C VAL A 32 -12.24 7.83 -3.49
N ILE A 33 -12.33 8.35 -2.26
CA ILE A 33 -13.61 8.65 -1.61
C ILE A 33 -14.28 9.89 -2.22
N GLU A 34 -13.49 10.92 -2.54
CA GLU A 34 -14.00 12.17 -3.12
C GLU A 34 -14.46 11.99 -4.57
N HIS A 35 -13.87 11.05 -5.32
CA HIS A 35 -14.17 10.79 -6.72
C HIS A 35 -14.54 9.30 -6.96
N PRO A 36 -15.67 8.80 -6.44
CA PRO A 36 -15.99 7.36 -6.37
C PRO A 36 -16.14 6.68 -7.74
N GLU A 37 -16.44 7.43 -8.80
CA GLU A 37 -16.59 6.90 -10.17
C GLU A 37 -15.29 6.99 -10.99
N THR A 38 -14.24 7.60 -10.42
CA THR A 38 -12.96 7.82 -11.13
C THR A 38 -11.92 6.83 -10.63
N PRO A 39 -11.44 5.89 -11.47
CA PRO A 39 -10.36 5.01 -11.07
C PRO A 39 -9.05 5.82 -10.91
N LEU A 40 -8.31 5.54 -9.84
CA LEU A 40 -7.06 6.21 -9.51
C LEU A 40 -5.91 5.20 -9.42
N ALA A 41 -4.80 5.50 -10.09
CA ALA A 41 -3.56 4.72 -10.02
C ALA A 41 -2.42 5.60 -9.50
N VAL A 42 -1.74 5.15 -8.45
CA VAL A 42 -0.63 5.87 -7.79
C VAL A 42 0.45 4.88 -7.37
N TRP A 43 1.71 5.30 -7.48
CA TRP A 43 2.86 4.55 -6.95
C TRP A 43 3.04 4.79 -5.46
N HIS A 44 3.39 3.74 -4.71
CA HIS A 44 3.72 3.82 -3.29
C HIS A 44 5.10 3.25 -3.02
N ARG A 45 5.85 3.90 -2.13
CA ARG A 45 7.08 3.35 -1.57
C ARG A 45 6.70 2.33 -0.50
N LEU A 46 7.27 1.12 -0.58
CA LEU A 46 7.09 0.11 0.46
C LEU A 46 7.87 0.51 1.72
N ALA A 47 7.21 0.39 2.87
CA ALA A 47 7.83 0.45 4.18
C ALA A 47 8.41 -0.93 4.55
N PRO A 48 9.54 -0.97 5.29
CA PRO A 48 10.07 -2.22 5.81
C PRO A 48 9.13 -2.80 6.86
N ARG A 49 9.26 -4.11 7.10
CA ARG A 49 8.55 -4.80 8.18
C ARG A 49 8.86 -4.15 9.54
N TRP A 50 7.83 -4.08 10.40
CA TRP A 50 7.92 -3.49 11.75
C TRP A 50 8.86 -4.27 12.66
#